data_AF-A0A7V6Y3X8-F1
#
_entry.id   AF-A0A7V6Y3X8-F1
#
_cell.length_a   1.000
_cell.length_b   1.000
_cell.length_c   1.000
_cell.angle_alpha   90.00
_cell.angle_beta   90.00
_cell.angle_gamma   90.00
#
_symmetry.space_group_name_H-M   'P 1'
#
loop_
_entity.id
_entity.type
_entity.pdbx_description
1 polymer ?
#
loop_
_entity_poly.entity_id
_entity_poly.type
_entity_poly.pdbx_seq_one_letter_code
_entity_poly.pdbx_strand_id
1 'polypeptide(L)'
;MIIYWAPILEELLKTGFALVLRSNVFLSHVTFGAVEAVYDIWAQDSITAYLAGLASFISHGVFGAITQHFIYQGHTFLGIATAVLIHIAWNYVVIKMKNQH
;
A
#
# COMPACT_ATOMS: atom_id res chain seq x y z
N MET A 1 -1.46 1.37 -16.86
CA MET A 1 -2.48 0.55 -16.17
C MET A 1 -2.07 0.28 -14.72
N ILE A 2 -0.93 -0.37 -14.48
CA ILE A 2 -0.43 -0.70 -13.13
C ILE A 2 -0.29 0.52 -12.21
N ILE A 3 0.21 1.66 -12.71
CA ILE A 3 0.40 2.89 -11.91
C ILE A 3 -0.90 3.38 -11.23
N TYR A 4 -2.05 3.25 -11.91
CA TYR A 4 -3.31 3.84 -11.46
C TYR A 4 -4.28 2.80 -10.91
N TRP A 5 -4.53 1.73 -11.66
CA TRP A 5 -5.57 0.75 -11.32
C TRP A 5 -5.18 -0.19 -10.20
N ALA A 6 -3.90 -0.58 -10.11
CA ALA A 6 -3.46 -1.49 -9.05
C ALA A 6 -3.62 -0.82 -7.68
N PRO A 7 -3.10 0.41 -7.43
CA PRO A 7 -3.31 1.10 -6.16
C PRO A 7 -4.80 1.27 -5.79
N ILE A 8 -5.66 1.64 -6.74
CA ILE A 8 -7.09 1.80 -6.47
C ILE A 8 -7.71 0.50 -5.94
N LEU A 9 -7.49 -0.60 -6.65
CA LEU A 9 -8.04 -1.90 -6.26
C LEU A 9 -7.47 -2.37 -4.93
N GLU A 10 -6.18 -2.17 -4.72
CA GLU A 10 -5.49 -2.63 -3.53
C GLU A 10 -5.95 -1.90 -2.27
N GLU A 11 -6.08 -0.57 -2.32
CA GLU A 11 -6.58 0.23 -1.19
C GLU A 11 -8.05 -0.09 -0.88
N LEU A 12 -8.86 -0.32 -1.92
CA LEU A 12 -10.25 -0.77 -1.76
C LEU A 12 -10.32 -2.17 -1.13
N LEU A 13 -9.47 -3.11 -1.55
CA LEU A 13 -9.47 -4.48 -1.02
C LEU A 13 -8.99 -4.51 0.43
N LYS A 14 -7.84 -3.89 0.76
CA LYS A 14 -7.33 -3.83 2.14
C LYS A 14 -8.37 -3.25 3.09
N THR A 15 -8.89 -2.08 2.74
CA THR A 15 -9.84 -1.36 3.59
C THR A 15 -11.19 -2.08 3.63
N GLY A 16 -11.68 -2.54 2.48
CA GLY A 16 -12.94 -3.28 2.37
C GLY A 16 -12.92 -4.58 3.17
N PHE A 17 -11.86 -5.39 3.06
CA PHE A 17 -11.71 -6.60 3.85
C PHE A 17 -11.68 -6.30 5.35
N ALA A 18 -10.91 -5.30 5.78
CA ALA A 18 -10.86 -4.92 7.17
C ALA A 18 -12.24 -4.50 7.70
N LEU A 19 -12.99 -3.69 6.94
CA LEU A 19 -14.33 -3.25 7.33
C LEU A 19 -15.35 -4.39 7.38
N VAL A 20 -15.36 -5.28 6.38
CA VAL A 20 -16.26 -6.45 6.34
C VAL A 20 -15.99 -7.39 7.51
N LEU A 21 -14.72 -7.63 7.83
CA LEU A 21 -14.29 -8.48 8.94
C LEU A 21 -14.34 -7.78 10.29
N ARG A 22 -14.73 -6.50 10.34
CA ARG A 22 -14.69 -5.65 11.55
C ARG A 22 -13.32 -5.68 12.24
N SER A 23 -12.26 -5.72 11.45
CA SER A 23 -10.88 -5.77 11.91
C SER A 23 -10.20 -4.41 11.79
N ASN A 24 -8.93 -4.36 12.19
CA ASN A 24 -8.12 -3.15 12.16
C ASN A 24 -7.61 -2.89 10.73
N VAL A 25 -7.92 -1.70 10.18
CA VAL A 25 -7.55 -1.31 8.80
C VAL A 25 -6.04 -1.18 8.68
N PHE A 26 -5.38 -0.60 9.69
CA PHE A 26 -3.92 -0.50 9.70
C PHE A 26 -3.26 -1.89 9.63
N LEU A 27 -3.73 -2.87 10.40
CA LEU A 27 -3.19 -4.24 10.34
C LEU A 27 -3.43 -4.92 8.98
N SER A 28 -4.57 -4.67 8.33
CA SER A 28 -4.81 -5.19 6.98
C SER A 28 -3.80 -4.62 5.99
N HIS A 29 -3.51 -3.32 6.06
CA HIS A 29 -2.53 -2.69 5.18
C HIS A 29 -1.11 -3.20 5.44
N VAL A 30 -0.70 -3.30 6.71
CA VAL A 30 0.60 -3.87 7.10
C VAL A 30 0.74 -5.31 6.61
N THR A 31 -0.33 -6.10 6.63
CA THR A 31 -0.32 -7.49 6.15
C THR A 31 -0.10 -7.54 4.64
N PHE A 32 -0.78 -6.68 3.87
CA PHE A 32 -0.54 -6.58 2.42
C PHE A 32 0.90 -6.14 2.13
N GLY A 33 1.39 -5.10 2.81
CA GLY A 33 2.77 -4.66 2.65
C GLY A 33 3.81 -5.71 3.06
N ALA A 34 3.52 -6.57 4.02
CA ALA A 34 4.39 -7.69 4.36
C ALA A 34 4.42 -8.75 3.25
N VAL A 35 3.27 -9.06 2.66
CA VAL A 35 3.19 -10.01 1.53
C VAL A 35 3.93 -9.47 0.32
N GLU A 36 3.74 -8.20 -0.01
CA GLU A 36 4.49 -7.54 -1.09
C GLU A 36 5.98 -7.48 -0.79
N ALA A 37 6.38 -7.16 0.45
CA ALA A 37 7.79 -7.14 0.82
C ALA A 37 8.47 -8.49 0.63
N VAL A 38 7.79 -9.58 1.01
CA VAL A 38 8.28 -10.94 0.78
C VAL A 38 8.37 -11.24 -0.71
N TYR A 39 7.36 -10.83 -1.49
CA TYR A 39 7.36 -11.01 -2.95
C TYR A 39 8.52 -10.26 -3.62
N ASP A 40 8.75 -9.00 -3.26
CA ASP A 40 9.81 -8.16 -3.82
C ASP A 40 11.20 -8.74 -3.54
N ILE A 41 11.41 -9.24 -2.32
CA ILE A 41 12.67 -9.91 -1.92
C ILE A 41 12.83 -11.24 -2.66
N TRP A 42 11.76 -12.01 -2.83
CA TRP A 42 11.83 -13.32 -3.49
C TRP A 42 11.99 -13.22 -5.01
N ALA A 43 11.41 -12.20 -5.63
CA ALA A 43 11.40 -12.03 -7.08
C ALA A 43 12.77 -11.62 -7.66
N GLN A 44 13.68 -11.09 -6.84
CA GLN A 44 14.97 -10.56 -7.26
C GLN A 44 16.06 -10.89 -6.24
N ASP A 45 17.20 -11.42 -6.69
CA ASP A 45 18.32 -11.75 -5.82
C ASP A 45 19.33 -10.58 -5.77
N SER A 46 18.91 -9.45 -5.20
CA SER A 46 19.72 -8.22 -5.14
C SER A 46 19.51 -7.42 -3.85
N ILE A 47 20.49 -6.59 -3.47
CA ILE A 47 20.34 -5.65 -2.34
C ILE A 47 19.16 -4.69 -2.54
N THR A 48 18.87 -4.36 -3.80
CA THR A 48 17.73 -3.50 -4.16
C THR A 48 16.39 -4.18 -3.87
N ALA A 49 16.33 -5.52 -3.88
CA ALA A 49 15.12 -6.27 -3.52
C ALA A 49 14.76 -6.11 -2.04
N TYR A 50 15.75 -6.13 -1.14
CA TYR A 50 15.54 -5.86 0.28
C TYR A 50 15.08 -4.42 0.55
N LEU A 51 15.65 -3.46 -0.17
CA LEU A 51 15.22 -2.06 -0.08
C LEU A 51 13.80 -1.86 -0.61
N ALA A 52 13.45 -2.53 -1.72
CA ALA A 52 12.09 -2.52 -2.27
C ALA A 52 11.09 -3.12 -1.28
N GLY A 53 11.41 -4.27 -0.69
CA GLY A 53 10.54 -4.89 0.29
C GLY A 53 10.36 -4.05 1.56
N LEU A 54 11.43 -3.45 2.07
CA LEU A 54 11.33 -2.51 3.20
C LEU A 54 10.47 -1.29 2.84
N ALA A 55 10.65 -0.74 1.64
CA ALA A 55 9.89 0.39 1.16
C ALA A 55 8.39 0.07 1.02
N SER A 56 8.04 -1.11 0.48
CA SER A 56 6.65 -1.60 0.40
C SER A 56 6.05 -1.71 1.81
N PHE A 57 6.71 -2.42 2.74
CA PHE A 57 6.19 -2.59 4.10
C PHE A 57 5.91 -1.25 4.80
N ILE A 58 6.85 -0.30 4.71
CA ILE A 58 6.70 1.03 5.32
C ILE A 58 5.61 1.83 4.63
N SER A 59 5.57 1.88 3.29
CA SER A 59 4.59 2.68 2.57
C SER A 59 3.16 2.20 2.87
N HIS A 60 2.93 0.89 2.90
CA HIS A 60 1.62 0.35 3.28
C HIS A 60 1.25 0.63 4.73
N GLY A 61 2.20 0.58 5.66
CA GLY A 61 1.95 1.02 7.04
C GLY A 61 1.47 2.47 7.10
N VAL A 62 2.09 3.37 6.32
CA VAL A 62 1.68 4.78 6.24
C VAL A 62 0.28 4.92 5.62
N PHE A 63 -0.02 4.23 4.51
CA PHE A 63 -1.34 4.27 3.88
C PHE A 63 -2.43 3.77 4.83
N GLY A 64 -2.15 2.70 5.56
CA GLY A 64 -3.03 2.14 6.57
C GLY A 64 -3.28 3.11 7.73
N ALA A 65 -2.23 3.78 8.22
CA ALA A 65 -2.34 4.75 9.31
C ALA A 65 -3.20 5.96 8.90
N ILE A 66 -2.99 6.48 7.69
CA ILE A 66 -3.79 7.57 7.12
C ILE A 66 -5.25 7.14 6.99
N THR A 67 -5.50 5.98 6.38
CA THR A 67 -6.86 5.47 6.19
C THR A 67 -7.58 5.27 7.52
N GLN A 68 -6.91 4.63 8.47
CA GLN A 68 -7.44 4.37 9.81
C GLN A 68 -7.74 5.68 10.57
N HIS A 69 -6.90 6.71 10.44
CA HIS A 69 -7.12 8.02 11.04
C HIS A 69 -8.42 8.67 10.55
N PHE A 70 -8.63 8.73 9.24
CA PHE A 70 -9.86 9.29 8.66
C PHE A 70 -11.10 8.46 9.03
N ILE A 71 -10.99 7.12 9.07
CA ILE A 71 -12.09 6.26 9.49
C ILE A 71 -12.48 6.54 10.95
N TYR A 72 -11.51 6.76 11.85
CA TYR A 72 -11.82 7.14 13.24
C TYR A 72 -12.55 8.48 13.36
N GLN A 73 -12.38 9.37 12.38
CA GLN A 73 -13.14 10.63 12.29
C GLN A 73 -14.50 10.47 11.59
N GLY A 74 -14.88 9.26 11.18
CA GLY A 74 -16.13 8.99 10.45
C GLY A 74 -16.04 9.27 8.95
N HIS A 75 -14.85 9.47 8.40
CA HIS A 75 -14.62 9.86 7.02
C HIS A 75 -13.98 8.74 6.17
N THR A 76 -14.65 7.59 6.09
CA THR A 76 -14.14 6.40 5.35
C THR A 76 -13.74 6.70 3.90
N PHE A 77 -14.60 7.42 3.17
CA PHE A 77 -14.32 7.74 1.77
C PHE A 77 -13.06 8.62 1.61
N LEU A 78 -12.88 9.63 2.47
CA LEU A 78 -11.70 10.48 2.43
C LEU A 78 -10.43 9.71 2.79
N GLY A 79 -10.52 8.77 3.75
CA GLY A 79 -9.40 7.89 4.09
C GLY A 79 -8.91 7.09 2.89
N ILE A 80 -9.84 6.38 2.21
CA ILE A 80 -9.53 5.59 1.02
C ILE A 80 -9.00 6.49 -0.11
N ALA A 81 -9.69 7.60 -0.41
CA ALA A 81 -9.28 8.51 -1.48
C ALA A 81 -7.87 9.07 -1.26
N THR A 82 -7.54 9.44 -0.02
CA THR A 82 -6.21 9.95 0.34
C THR A 82 -5.15 8.88 0.18
N ALA A 83 -5.39 7.68 0.69
CA ALA A 83 -4.45 6.56 0.54
C ALA A 83 -4.23 6.21 -0.94
N VAL A 84 -5.29 6.15 -1.74
CA VAL A 84 -5.20 5.91 -3.20
C VAL A 84 -4.32 6.95 -3.88
N LEU A 85 -4.53 8.25 -3.62
CA LEU A 85 -3.75 9.31 -4.26
C LEU A 85 -2.27 9.23 -3.91
N ILE A 86 -1.95 9.02 -2.63
CA ILE A 86 -0.57 8.88 -2.16
C ILE A 86 0.05 7.61 -2.76
N HIS A 87 -0.70 6.51 -2.80
CA HIS A 87 -0.21 5.24 -3.33
C HIS A 87 0.04 5.33 -4.84
N ILE A 88 -0.83 5.95 -5.63
CA ILE A 88 -0.58 6.23 -7.06
C ILE A 88 0.70 7.06 -7.23
N ALA A 89 0.87 8.11 -6.43
CA ALA A 89 2.07 8.94 -6.49
C ALA A 89 3.34 8.15 -6.15
N TRP A 90 3.30 7.31 -5.12
CA TRP A 90 4.40 6.44 -4.74
C TRP A 90 4.73 5.42 -5.83
N ASN A 91 3.72 4.74 -6.36
CA ASN A 91 3.89 3.74 -7.41
C ASN A 91 4.48 4.35 -8.69
N TYR A 92 4.08 5.58 -9.03
CA TYR A 92 4.69 6.33 -10.12
C TYR A 92 6.19 6.58 -9.89
N VAL A 93 6.59 6.98 -8.67
CA VAL A 93 8.00 7.20 -8.31
C VAL A 93 8.79 5.90 -8.43
N VAL A 94 8.30 4.80 -7.84
CA VAL A 94 8.96 3.49 -7.85
C VAL A 94 9.15 2.98 -9.28
N ILE A 95 8.10 3.00 -10.10
CA ILE A 95 8.17 2.53 -11.49
C ILE A 95 9.14 3.40 -12.31
N LYS A 96 9.12 4.72 -12.08
CA LYS A 96 10.05 5.62 -12.77
C LYS A 96 11.50 5.31 -12.38
N MET A 97 11.79 5.11 -11.10
CA MET A 97 13.14 4.73 -10.63
C MET A 97 13.56 3.39 -11.22
N LYS A 98 12.66 2.40 -11.27
CA LYS A 98 12.93 1.09 -11.88
C LYS A 98 13.27 1.18 -13.36
N ASN A 99 12.61 2.06 -14.12
CA ASN A 99 12.84 2.19 -15.56
C ASN A 99 14.10 3.01 -15.92
N GLN A 100 14.74 3.67 -14.96
CA GLN A 100 15.98 4.44 -15.17
C GLN A 100 17.25 3.60 -14.97
N HIS A 101 17.11 2.34 -14.56
CA HIS A 101 18.18 1.36 -14.35
C HIS A 101 17.95 0.14 -15.24
#